data_AF-A0A6P1B9D3-F1
#
_entry.id   AF-A0A6P1B9D3-F1
#
_cell.length_a   1.000
_cell.length_b   1.000
_cell.length_c   1.000
_cell.angle_alpha   90.00
_cell.angle_beta   90.00
_cell.angle_gamma   90.00
#
_symmetry.space_group_name_H-M   'P 1'
#
loop_
_entity.id
_entity.type
_entity.pdbx_description
1 polymer ?
#
loop_
_entity_poly.entity_id
_entity_poly.type
_entity_poly.pdbx_seq_one_letter_code
_entity_poly.pdbx_strand_id
1 'polypeptide(L)'
;MQSIHPAIAAFKRIFPQSTAARLHLQTGASLSFCDKVLSGAKQPGAPMLEALLRSDVGKDVLIAVMGAAKPAWWVGYRRHLELSELVKAESHLRKQIEAMQRDIAD
;
A
#
# COMPACT_ATOMS: atom_id res chain seq x y z
N MET A 1 -7.44 -26.09 1.87
CA MET A 1 -7.69 -24.65 1.63
C MET A 1 -6.35 -23.99 1.33
N GLN A 2 -6.19 -23.28 0.22
CA GLN A 2 -4.94 -22.53 -0.03
C GLN A 2 -4.93 -21.27 0.84
N SER A 3 -3.74 -20.86 1.28
CA SER A 3 -3.56 -19.61 2.01
C SER A 3 -3.80 -18.40 1.09
N ILE A 4 -4.39 -17.34 1.64
CA ILE A 4 -4.55 -16.06 0.94
C ILE A 4 -3.16 -15.49 0.63
N HIS A 5 -2.98 -15.04 -0.61
CA HIS A 5 -1.72 -14.43 -1.05
C HIS A 5 -1.39 -13.18 -0.20
N PRO A 6 -0.13 -12.94 0.21
CA PRO A 6 0.24 -11.81 1.06
C PRO A 6 -0.22 -10.43 0.55
N ALA A 7 -0.12 -10.20 -0.76
CA ALA A 7 -0.63 -8.99 -1.41
C ALA A 7 -2.14 -8.76 -1.16
N ILE A 8 -2.92 -9.84 -1.22
CA ILE A 8 -4.36 -9.82 -1.06
C ILE A 8 -4.74 -9.66 0.41
N ALA A 9 -4.00 -10.32 1.31
CA ALA A 9 -4.15 -10.12 2.74
C ALA A 9 -3.86 -8.66 3.15
N ALA A 10 -2.82 -8.06 2.57
CA ALA A 10 -2.49 -6.65 2.77
C ALA A 10 -3.59 -5.73 2.25
N PHE A 11 -4.07 -5.97 1.03
CA PHE A 11 -5.17 -5.20 0.45
C PHE A 11 -6.44 -5.26 1.31
N LYS A 12 -6.79 -6.45 1.82
CA LYS A 12 -7.93 -6.65 2.73
C LYS A 12 -7.76 -5.91 4.06
N ARG A 13 -6.54 -5.80 4.59
CA ARG A 13 -6.26 -5.03 5.81
C ARG A 13 -6.43 -3.53 5.60
N ILE A 14 -6.04 -3.01 4.44
CA ILE A 14 -6.18 -1.58 4.10
C ILE A 14 -7.64 -1.23 3.82
N PHE A 15 -8.37 -2.13 3.16
CA PHE A 15 -9.76 -1.94 2.77
C PHE A 15 -10.64 -3.06 3.33
N PRO A 16 -10.98 -3.02 4.62
CA PRO A 16 -11.74 -4.10 5.28
C PRO A 16 -13.20 -4.17 4.83
N GLN A 17 -13.74 -3.07 4.31
CA GLN A 17 -15.11 -2.99 3.78
C GLN A 17 -15.08 -3.02 2.26
N SER A 18 -16.04 -3.72 1.67
CA SER A 18 -16.23 -3.78 0.21
C SER A 18 -14.97 -4.16 -0.58
N THR A 19 -14.12 -5.02 0.02
CA THR A 19 -12.79 -5.35 -0.52
C THR A 19 -12.85 -5.89 -1.94
N ALA A 20 -13.83 -6.73 -2.26
CA ALA A 20 -13.99 -7.33 -3.59
C ALA A 20 -14.32 -6.27 -4.66
N ALA A 21 -15.22 -5.34 -4.36
CA ALA A 21 -15.56 -4.24 -5.25
C ALA A 21 -14.36 -3.33 -5.51
N ARG A 22 -13.59 -3.02 -4.46
CA ARG A 22 -12.40 -2.19 -4.60
C ARG A 22 -11.30 -2.91 -5.37
N LEU A 23 -11.11 -4.20 -5.14
CA LEU A 23 -10.16 -5.03 -5.89
C LEU A 23 -10.54 -5.08 -7.38
N HIS A 24 -11.83 -5.20 -7.69
CA HIS A 24 -12.35 -5.12 -9.05
C HIS A 24 -12.01 -3.77 -9.70
N LEU A 25 -12.30 -2.65 -9.03
CA LEU A 25 -12.01 -1.31 -9.55
C LEU A 25 -10.50 -1.09 -9.77
N GLN A 26 -9.67 -1.57 -8.85
CA GLN A 26 -8.22 -1.35 -8.90
C GLN A 26 -7.52 -2.21 -9.97
N THR A 27 -8.05 -3.40 -10.25
CA THR A 27 -7.35 -4.43 -11.05
C THR A 27 -8.06 -4.76 -12.36
N GLY A 28 -9.30 -4.29 -12.55
CA GLY A 28 -10.15 -4.63 -13.70
C GLY A 28 -10.64 -6.09 -13.72
N ALA A 29 -10.23 -6.93 -12.76
CA ALA A 29 -10.64 -8.32 -12.69
C ALA A 29 -12.11 -8.46 -12.26
N SER A 30 -12.82 -9.48 -12.72
CA SER A 30 -14.24 -9.66 -12.37
C SER A 30 -14.47 -9.82 -10.85
N LEU A 31 -15.63 -9.38 -10.37
CA LEU A 31 -16.00 -9.50 -8.94
C LEU A 31 -15.92 -10.95 -8.45
N SER A 32 -16.44 -11.90 -9.23
CA SER A 32 -16.37 -13.33 -8.89
C SER A 32 -14.93 -13.83 -8.73
N PHE A 33 -14.00 -13.36 -9.55
CA PHE A 33 -12.59 -13.70 -9.41
C PHE A 33 -11.99 -13.06 -8.15
N CYS A 34 -12.31 -11.79 -7.88
CA CYS A 34 -11.88 -11.08 -6.68
C CYS A 34 -12.33 -11.81 -5.39
N ASP A 35 -13.58 -12.26 -5.33
CA ASP A 35 -14.09 -13.03 -4.17
C ASP A 35 -13.35 -14.36 -3.98
N LYS A 36 -13.07 -15.08 -5.07
CA LYS A 36 -12.30 -16.32 -5.04
C LYS A 36 -10.86 -16.09 -4.55
N VAL A 37 -10.26 -14.97 -4.92
CA VAL A 37 -8.91 -14.61 -4.48
C VAL A 37 -8.91 -14.18 -3.00
N LEU A 38 -9.90 -13.41 -2.57
CA LEU A 38 -10.06 -12.95 -1.18
C LEU A 38 -10.37 -14.08 -0.19
N SER A 39 -11.01 -15.14 -0.66
CA SER A 39 -11.27 -16.36 0.12
C SER A 39 -10.13 -17.37 0.08
N GLY A 40 -9.10 -17.14 -0.75
CA GLY A 40 -8.01 -18.10 -0.97
C GLY A 40 -8.39 -19.30 -1.84
N ALA A 41 -9.57 -19.30 -2.47
CA ALA A 41 -9.99 -20.32 -3.43
C ALA A 41 -9.21 -20.23 -4.76
N LYS A 42 -8.66 -19.06 -5.08
CA LYS A 42 -7.76 -18.82 -6.23
C LYS A 42 -6.57 -17.96 -5.81
N GLN A 43 -5.45 -18.12 -6.50
CA GLN A 43 -4.31 -17.21 -6.38
C GLN A 43 -4.46 -16.03 -7.36
N PRO A 44 -4.00 -14.83 -6.99
CA PRO A 44 -3.92 -13.72 -7.93
C PRO A 44 -2.90 -14.04 -9.03
N GLY A 45 -3.25 -13.72 -10.28
CA GLY A 45 -2.30 -13.80 -11.39
C GLY A 45 -1.34 -12.60 -11.41
N ALA A 46 -0.27 -12.70 -12.22
CA ALA A 46 0.68 -11.59 -12.41
C ALA A 46 0.02 -10.26 -12.80
N PRO A 47 -0.99 -10.20 -13.71
CA PRO A 47 -1.63 -8.93 -14.07
C PRO A 47 -2.34 -8.23 -12.89
N MET A 48 -2.95 -9.02 -12.01
CA MET A 48 -3.61 -8.49 -10.80
C MET A 48 -2.57 -7.92 -9.83
N LEU A 49 -1.46 -8.61 -9.62
CA LEU A 49 -0.38 -8.16 -8.74
C LEU A 49 0.29 -6.89 -9.29
N GLU A 50 0.51 -6.82 -10.60
CA GLU A 50 1.06 -5.64 -11.29
C GLU A 50 0.14 -4.42 -11.13
N ALA A 51 -1.17 -4.59 -11.32
CA ALA A 51 -2.15 -3.52 -11.11
C ALA A 51 -2.15 -3.03 -9.65
N LEU A 52 -2.07 -3.94 -8.68
CA LEU A 52 -1.97 -3.58 -7.26
C LEU A 52 -0.69 -2.79 -6.96
N LEU A 53 0.46 -3.22 -7.49
CA LEU A 53 1.75 -2.54 -7.27
C LEU A 53 1.79 -1.13 -7.88
N ARG A 54 1.07 -0.89 -8.99
CA ARG A 54 0.97 0.43 -9.62
C ARG A 54 -0.01 1.38 -8.96
N SER A 55 -0.81 0.89 -8.02
CA SER A 55 -1.87 1.66 -7.40
C SER A 55 -1.40 2.47 -6.19
N ASP A 56 -2.31 3.27 -5.62
CA ASP A 56 -2.07 4.08 -4.42
C ASP A 56 -1.61 3.25 -3.21
N VAL A 57 -2.03 1.98 -3.12
CA VAL A 57 -1.61 1.04 -2.07
C VAL A 57 -0.41 0.17 -2.45
N GLY A 58 0.23 0.43 -3.58
CA GLY A 58 1.32 -0.39 -4.10
C GLY A 58 2.48 -0.54 -3.13
N LYS A 59 2.79 0.51 -2.36
CA LYS A 59 3.81 0.47 -1.29
C LYS A 59 3.48 -0.56 -0.22
N ASP A 60 2.26 -0.52 0.33
CA ASP A 60 1.84 -1.43 1.39
C ASP A 60 1.75 -2.89 0.91
N VAL A 61 1.31 -3.07 -0.34
CA VAL A 61 1.29 -4.37 -1.01
C VAL A 61 2.71 -4.91 -1.16
N LEU A 62 3.66 -4.09 -1.65
CA LEU A 62 5.05 -4.50 -1.80
C LEU A 62 5.68 -4.87 -0.45
N ILE A 63 5.47 -4.07 0.60
CA ILE A 63 5.94 -4.36 1.96
C ILE A 63 5.45 -5.74 2.43
N ALA A 64 4.18 -6.05 2.20
CA ALA A 64 3.59 -7.32 2.61
C ALA A 64 4.12 -8.51 1.82
N VAL A 65 4.37 -8.34 0.51
CA VAL A 65 4.97 -9.39 -0.34
C VAL A 65 6.41 -9.66 0.06
N MET A 66 7.19 -8.61 0.35
CA MET A 66 8.57 -8.76 0.79
C MET A 66 8.66 -9.49 2.14
N GLY A 67 7.70 -9.28 3.06
CA GLY A 67 7.64 -9.99 4.34
C GLY A 67 8.96 -9.87 5.11
N ALA A 68 9.59 -11.02 5.41
CA ALA A 68 10.89 -11.07 6.09
C ALA A 68 12.10 -10.97 5.14
N ALA A 69 11.89 -10.97 3.82
CA ALA A 69 12.97 -10.89 2.84
C ALA A 69 13.66 -9.52 2.91
N LYS A 70 14.99 -9.54 2.88
CA LYS A 70 15.85 -8.35 2.95
C LYS A 70 16.89 -8.33 1.81
N PRO A 71 16.48 -8.42 0.54
CA PRO A 71 17.44 -8.23 -0.54
C PRO A 71 18.03 -6.82 -0.48
N ALA A 72 19.28 -6.66 -0.92
CA ALA A 72 20.03 -5.40 -0.77
C ALA A 72 19.29 -4.19 -1.36
N TRP A 73 18.67 -4.36 -2.54
CA TRP A 73 17.88 -3.31 -3.18
C TRP A 73 16.67 -2.86 -2.32
N TRP A 74 16.03 -3.80 -1.61
CA TRP A 74 14.86 -3.53 -0.78
C TRP A 74 15.22 -2.71 0.46
N VAL A 75 16.37 -3.02 1.07
CA VAL A 75 16.88 -2.27 2.23
C VAL A 75 17.15 -0.81 1.83
N GLY A 76 17.81 -0.59 0.68
CA GLY A 76 18.04 0.75 0.15
C GLY A 76 16.73 1.47 -0.17
N TYR A 77 15.82 0.81 -0.89
CA TYR A 77 14.53 1.37 -1.25
C TYR A 77 13.69 1.77 -0.02
N ARG A 78 13.65 0.93 1.03
CA ARG A 78 12.96 1.26 2.28
C ARG A 78 13.51 2.52 2.94
N ARG A 79 14.84 2.70 2.96
CA ARG A 79 15.48 3.91 3.51
C ARG A 79 15.10 5.15 2.71
N HIS A 80 15.06 5.06 1.38
CA HIS A 80 14.62 6.17 0.52
C HIS A 80 13.15 6.54 0.75
N LEU A 81 12.28 5.56 0.93
CA LEU A 81 10.87 5.80 1.26
C LEU A 81 10.72 6.48 2.62
N GLU A 82 11.43 5.99 3.63
CA GLU A 82 11.42 6.58 4.98
C GLU A 82 11.94 8.02 4.97
N LEU A 83 13.05 8.28 4.30
CA LEU A 83 13.59 9.63 4.13
C LEU A 83 12.59 10.56 3.45
N SER A 84 11.92 10.08 2.40
CA SER A 84 10.93 10.89 1.67
C SER A 84 9.75 11.28 2.54
N GLU A 85 9.30 10.40 3.43
CA GLU A 85 8.23 10.72 4.39
C GLU A 85 8.70 11.71 5.47
N LEU A 86 9.93 11.56 5.97
CA LEU A 86 10.53 12.51 6.92
C LEU A 86 10.67 13.91 6.32
N VAL A 87 11.12 14.02 5.06
CA VAL A 87 11.26 15.31 4.36
C VAL A 87 9.89 15.99 4.18
N LYS A 88 8.84 15.23 3.84
CA LYS A 88 7.48 15.78 3.76
C LYS A 88 6.98 16.27 5.12
N ALA A 89 7.22 15.49 6.18
CA ALA A 89 6.84 15.84 7.54
C ALA A 89 7.57 17.11 8.01
N GLU A 90 8.87 17.22 7.75
CA GLU A 90 9.67 18.41 8.05
C GLU A 90 9.08 19.65 7.36
N SER A 91 8.80 19.56 6.06
CA SER A 91 8.20 20.66 5.30
C SER A 91 6.85 21.10 5.87
N HIS A 92 6.02 20.15 6.28
CA HIS A 92 4.72 20.45 6.90
C HIS A 92 4.87 21.13 8.26
N LEU A 93 5.77 20.63 9.12
CA LEU A 93 6.04 21.21 10.44
C LEU A 93 6.62 22.62 10.34
N ARG A 94 7.53 22.87 9.40
CA ARG A 94 8.07 24.22 9.16
C ARG A 94 6.97 25.23 8.84
N LYS A 95 6.02 24.87 7.96
CA LYS A 95 4.87 25.73 7.65
C LYS A 95 3.99 26.00 8.87
N GLN A 96 3.81 25.03 9.76
CA GLN A 96 3.06 25.23 11.00
C GLN A 96 3.79 26.17 11.97
N ILE A 97 5.12 26.02 12.10
CA ILE A 97 5.95 26.93 12.90
C ILE A 97 5.84 28.36 12.38
N GLU A 98 5.96 28.56 11.06
CA GLU A 98 5.84 29.88 10.43
C GLU A 98 4.44 30.50 10.60
N ALA A 99 3.38 29.68 10.61
CA ALA A 99 2.03 30.15 10.91
C ALA A 99 1.93 30.61 12.38
N MET A 100 2.35 29.78 13.33
CA MET A 100 2.32 30.11 14.75
C MET A 100 3.18 31.34 15.10
N GLN A 101 4.34 31.51 14.45
CA GLN A 101 5.19 32.68 14.65
C GLN A 101 4.55 33.99 14.19
N ARG A 102 3.72 33.95 13.13
CA ARG A 102 2.95 35.11 12.69
C ARG A 102 1.83 35.44 13.68
N ASP A 103 1.10 34.43 14.12
CA ASP A 103 0.01 34.60 15.10
C ASP A 103 0.49 35.13 16.46
N ILE A 104 1.76 34.91 16.84
CA ILE A 104 2.36 35.44 18.08
C ILE A 104 2.85 36.90 17.91
N ALA A 105 3.14 37.31 16.68
CA ALA A 105 3.68 38.64 16.38
C ALA A 105 2.58 39.70 16.15
N ASP A 106 1.34 39.27 15.91
CA ASP A 106 0.11 40.08 15.88
C ASP A 106 -0.53 40.22 17.27
#